data_AF-A0A6I1JZH0-F1
#
_entry.id   AF-A0A6I1JZH0-F1
#
_cell.length_a   1.000
_cell.length_b   1.000
_cell.length_c   1.000
_cell.angle_alpha   90.00
_cell.angle_beta   90.00
_cell.angle_gamma   90.00
#
_symmetry.space_group_name_H-M   'P 1'
#
loop_
_entity.id
_entity.type
_entity.pdbx_description
1 polymer ?
#
loop_
_entity_poly.entity_id
_entity_poly.type
_entity_poly.pdbx_seq_one_letter_code
_entity_poly.pdbx_strand_id
1 'polypeptide(L)' 'MTADSLIFAYVALLLAAIAAIAGLAERRRRSFEPEPSEDTIFRCRKCAYVYTDDEDVEVSRCPQCGATNEAVEF' A
#
# COMPACT_ATOMS: atom_id res chain seq x y z
N MET A 1 -8.01 47.04 14.48
CA MET A 1 -7.14 45.86 14.28
C MET A 1 -5.75 46.37 13.99
N THR A 2 -4.76 45.93 14.76
CA THR A 2 -3.38 46.34 14.58
C THR A 2 -2.69 45.44 13.54
N ALA A 3 -1.64 45.94 12.89
CA ALA A 3 -0.95 45.23 11.82
C ALA A 3 -0.38 43.87 12.28
N ASP A 4 0.10 43.79 13.52
CA ASP A 4 0.55 42.55 14.17
C ASP A 4 -0.56 41.48 14.19
N SER A 5 -1.79 41.87 14.53
CA SER A 5 -2.92 40.95 14.64
C SER A 5 -3.32 40.41 13.25
N LEU A 6 -3.21 41.23 12.21
CA LEU A 6 -3.45 40.81 10.83
C LEU A 6 -2.38 39.84 10.32
N ILE A 7 -1.11 40.15 10.59
CA ILE A 7 0.02 39.28 10.23
C ILE A 7 -0.10 37.94 10.95
N PHE A 8 -0.36 37.97 12.27
CA PHE A 8 -0.55 36.76 13.06
C PHE A 8 -1.70 35.91 12.54
N ALA A 9 -2.88 36.51 12.30
CA ALA A 9 -4.03 35.79 11.78
C ALA A 9 -3.75 35.17 10.41
N TYR A 10 -3.09 35.90 9.52
CA TYR A 10 -2.69 35.40 8.20
C TYR A 10 -1.77 34.18 8.31
N VAL A 11 -0.70 34.28 9.10
CA VAL A 11 0.26 33.18 9.29
C VAL A 11 -0.40 31.99 9.96
N ALA A 12 -1.20 32.21 11.00
CA ALA A 12 -1.90 31.15 11.72
C ALA A 12 -2.88 30.39 10.80
N LEU A 13 -3.65 31.12 9.98
CA LEU A 13 -4.56 30.52 9.00
C LEU A 13 -3.80 29.73 7.92
N LEU A 14 -2.69 30.28 7.42
CA LEU A 14 -1.87 29.60 6.42
C LEU A 14 -1.29 28.28 6.96
N LEU A 15 -0.74 28.31 8.18
CA LEU A 15 -0.20 27.12 8.82
C LEU A 15 -1.30 26.08 9.11
N ALA A 16 -2.47 26.52 9.59
CA ALA A 16 -3.61 25.64 9.80
C ALA A 16 -4.08 24.98 8.48
N ALA A 17 -4.11 25.73 7.38
CA ALA A 17 -4.45 25.21 6.07
C ALA A 17 -3.43 24.16 5.59
N ILE A 18 -2.13 24.44 5.72
CA ILE A 18 -1.07 23.48 5.34
C ILE A 18 -1.18 22.20 6.19
N ALA A 19 -1.37 22.32 7.50
CA ALA A 19 -1.52 21.17 8.39
C ALA A 19 -2.75 20.33 8.02
N ALA A 20 -3.88 20.98 7.71
CA ALA A 20 -5.09 20.30 7.26
C ALA A 20 -4.87 19.56 5.93
N ILE A 21 -4.22 20.20 4.95
CA ILE A 21 -3.89 19.59 3.66
C ILE A 21 -2.96 18.38 3.84
N ALA A 22 -1.90 18.53 4.64
CA ALA A 22 -0.96 17.45 4.91
C ALA A 22 -1.65 16.26 5.60
N GLY A 23 -2.50 16.53 6.59
CA GLY A 23 -3.29 15.50 7.27
C GLY A 23 -4.27 14.78 6.34
N LEU A 24 -4.94 15.52 5.44
CA LEU A 24 -5.82 14.93 4.43
C LEU A 24 -5.04 14.12 3.39
N ALA A 25 -3.88 14.60 2.96
CA ALA A 25 -3.02 13.91 2.01
C ALA A 25 -2.51 12.58 2.59
N GLU A 26 -2.05 12.57 3.84
CA GLU A 26 -1.62 11.35 4.52
C GLU A 26 -2.77 10.37 4.73
N ARG A 27 -3.96 10.87 5.11
CA ARG A 27 -5.16 10.02 5.20
C ARG A 27 -5.54 9.41 3.86
N ARG A 28 -5.45 10.17 2.77
CA ARG A 28 -5.66 9.64 1.42
C ARG A 28 -4.58 8.63 1.05
N ARG A 29 -3.31 8.93 1.31
CA ARG A 29 -2.19 8.02 1.02
C ARG A 29 -2.36 6.68 1.72
N ARG A 30 -2.71 6.67 3.00
CA ARG A 30 -3.02 5.44 3.76
C ARG A 30 -4.23 4.67 3.22
N SER A 31 -5.16 5.34 2.55
CA SER A 31 -6.30 4.69 1.91
C SER A 31 -5.94 4.09 0.54
N PHE A 32 -4.80 4.46 -0.06
CA PHE A 32 -4.39 4.06 -1.40
C PHE A 32 -3.08 3.26 -1.45
N GLU A 33 -2.29 3.23 -0.38
CA GLU A 33 -1.22 2.26 -0.25
C GLU A 33 -1.90 0.90 -0.05
N PRO A 34 -1.78 -0.05 -1.00
CA PRO A 34 -2.21 -1.41 -0.75
C PRO A 34 -1.52 -1.85 0.54
N GLU A 35 -2.24 -2.53 1.44
CA GLU A 35 -1.55 -3.35 2.45
C GLU A 35 -0.46 -4.15 1.73
N PRO A 36 0.76 -4.27 2.28
CA PRO A 36 1.77 -5.13 1.67
C PRO A 36 1.09 -6.48 1.43
N SER A 37 0.88 -6.86 0.16
CA SER A 37 0.33 -8.17 -0.13
C SER A 37 1.30 -9.17 0.47
N GLU A 38 0.83 -10.04 1.37
CA GLU A 38 1.65 -11.15 1.82
C GLU A 38 1.70 -12.15 0.66
N ASP A 39 2.62 -11.88 -0.28
CA ASP A 39 2.91 -12.75 -1.41
C ASP A 39 3.09 -14.20 -0.93
N THR A 40 2.18 -15.08 -1.32
CA THR A 40 2.22 -16.49 -0.91
C THR A 40 3.22 -17.24 -1.78
N ILE A 41 4.08 -18.05 -1.16
CA ILE A 41 5.10 -18.82 -1.89
C ILE A 41 4.49 -20.11 -2.42
N PHE A 42 4.62 -20.33 -3.72
CA PHE A 42 4.23 -21.56 -4.41
C PHE A 42 5.45 -22.32 -4.91
N ARG A 43 5.38 -23.65 -4.89
CA ARG A 43 6.39 -24.52 -5.50
C ARG A 43 5.74 -25.46 -6.50
N CYS A 44 6.18 -25.38 -7.75
CA CYS A 44 5.60 -26.20 -8.80
C CYS A 44 5.93 -27.69 -8.63
N ARG A 45 4.90 -28.55 -8.52
CA ARG A 45 5.08 -30.02 -8.42
C ARG A 45 5.66 -30.65 -9.70
N LYS A 46 5.54 -29.97 -10.84
CA LYS A 46 5.98 -30.47 -12.16
C LYS A 46 7.42 -30.08 -12.52
N CYS A 47 7.80 -28.82 -12.31
CA CYS A 47 9.10 -28.29 -12.74
C CYS A 47 9.98 -27.79 -11.58
N ALA A 48 9.50 -27.87 -10.33
CA ALA A 48 10.18 -27.40 -9.13
C ALA A 48 10.49 -25.88 -9.08
N TYR A 49 9.98 -25.08 -10.02
CA TYR A 49 10.07 -23.62 -9.99
C TYR A 49 9.33 -23.05 -8.76
N VAL A 50 9.98 -22.14 -8.05
CA VAL A 50 9.43 -21.43 -6.88
C VAL A 50 9.08 -20.01 -7.30
N TYR A 51 7.90 -19.54 -6.92
CA TYR A 51 7.36 -18.23 -7.30
C TYR A 51 6.39 -17.73 -6.24
N THR A 52 6.04 -16.45 -6.32
CA THR A 52 5.01 -15.83 -5.47
C THR A 52 3.79 -15.47 -6.30
N ASP A 53 2.62 -15.44 -5.65
CA ASP A 53 1.37 -14.93 -6.19
C ASP A 53 0.57 -14.25 -5.07
N ASP A 54 -0.52 -13.57 -5.44
CA ASP A 54 -1.37 -12.83 -4.50
C ASP A 54 -1.91 -13.74 -3.37
N GLU A 55 -2.01 -13.23 -2.14
CA GLU A 55 -2.39 -14.01 -0.96
C GLU A 55 -3.81 -14.62 -1.06
N ASP A 56 -4.69 -13.95 -1.80
CA ASP A 56 -6.09 -14.33 -1.98
C ASP A 56 -6.30 -15.48 -2.97
N VAL A 57 -5.21 -16.07 -3.51
CA VAL A 57 -5.30 -17.24 -4.38
C VAL A 57 -4.92 -18.55 -3.67
N GLU A 58 -5.89 -19.44 -3.48
CA GLU A 58 -5.63 -20.79 -2.94
C GLU A 58 -4.77 -21.65 -3.89
N VAL A 59 -4.83 -21.34 -5.19
CA VAL A 59 -4.12 -22.05 -6.26
C VAL A 59 -3.59 -21.09 -7.31
N SER A 60 -2.33 -21.28 -7.72
CA SER A 60 -1.68 -20.46 -8.74
C SER A 60 -1.09 -21.30 -9.88
N ARG A 61 -1.03 -20.73 -11.09
CA ARG A 61 -0.39 -21.35 -12.26
C ARG A 61 1.09 -21.02 -12.31
N CYS A 62 1.91 -22.06 -12.40
CA CYS A 62 3.35 -21.92 -12.56
C CYS A 62 3.69 -21.09 -13.82
N PRO A 63 4.45 -19.98 -13.70
CA PRO A 63 4.85 -19.14 -14.83
C PRO A 63 5.72 -19.87 -15.86
N GLN A 64 6.39 -20.95 -15.45
CA GLN A 64 7.34 -21.68 -16.29
C GLN A 64 6.67 -22.77 -17.12
N CYS A 65 5.75 -23.54 -16.53
CA CYS A 65 5.19 -24.74 -17.18
C CYS A 65 3.66 -24.80 -17.23
N GLY A 66 2.98 -23.79 -16.67
CA GLY A 66 1.52 -23.65 -16.67
C GLY A 66 0.76 -24.60 -15.75
N ALA A 67 1.44 -25.47 -14.99
CA ALA A 67 0.80 -26.36 -14.04
C ALA A 67 0.21 -25.58 -12.85
N THR A 68 -1.02 -25.90 -12.45
CA THR A 68 -1.66 -25.35 -11.25
C THR A 68 -1.09 -26.00 -9.99
N ASN A 69 -0.70 -25.19 -9.00
CA ASN A 69 -0.15 -25.64 -7.73
C ASN A 69 -0.87 -24.95 -6.57
N GLU A 70 -0.95 -25.66 -5.45
CA GLU A 70 -1.39 -25.13 -4.15
C GLU A 70 -0.21 -24.43 -3.45
N ALA A 71 -0.52 -23.54 -2.52
CA ALA A 71 0.45 -22.83 -1.72
C ALA A 71 1.33 -23.80 -0.90
N VAL A 72 2.56 -23.38 -0.60
CA VAL A 72 3.46 -24.16 0.28
C VAL A 72 3.12 -23.84 1.74
N GLU A 73 2.67 -24.85 2.48
CA GLU A 73 2.58 -24.80 3.94
C GLU A 73 3.89 -25.33 4.56
N PHE A 74 4.46 -24.59 5.52
CA PHE A 74 5.70 -24.95 6.23
C PHE A 74 5.42 -25.61 7.59
#